data_AF-A0A2K3LD46-F1
#
_entry.id   AF-A0A2K3LD46-F1
#
_cell.length_a   1.000
_cell.length_b   1.000
_cell.length_c   1.000
_cell.angle_alpha   90.00
_cell.angle_beta   90.00
_cell.angle_gamma   90.00
#
_symmetry.space_group_name_H-M   'P 1'
#
loop_
_entity.id
_entity.type
_entity.pdbx_description
1 polymer ?
#
loop_
_entity_poly.entity_id
_entity_poly.type
_entity_poly.pdbx_seq_one_letter_code
_entity_poly.pdbx_strand_id
1 'polypeptide(L)'
;MSGHWGILVSDPCLQNQFTQVELRSLKNHFMSMRRESGKLVIADLASKMSRLKVVGENLSEEERASYVHDLYQNTDEEVDFELFLKVYLKLQTFANSRTGCSPKNSSAFLKAATTTLLHTISESEKSSYVTHINHYLSQDEFLNKYLPIDPSTNELFEIAKDGVLLCKLINVAVPGTIDERAINTKRLLNPWERNENHTLCLNSAKAIGCTVVNIGTQDFIEGRRHLVLGLISQIIK
;
A
#
# COMPACT_ATOMS: atom_id res chain seq x y z
N MET A 1 -2.59 -16.55 26.46
CA MET A 1 -3.40 -15.47 25.88
C MET A 1 -2.45 -14.43 25.28
N SER A 2 -2.19 -14.49 23.98
CA SER A 2 -1.32 -13.53 23.27
C SER A 2 -2.15 -12.36 22.77
N GLY A 3 -2.16 -11.27 23.54
CA GLY A 3 -2.79 -10.02 23.13
C GLY A 3 -2.14 -9.54 21.83
N HIS A 4 -2.95 -9.43 20.77
CA HIS A 4 -2.55 -8.87 19.48
C HIS A 4 -2.45 -7.34 19.61
N TRP A 5 -1.47 -6.86 20.36
CA TRP A 5 -1.14 -5.43 20.36
C TRP A 5 -0.39 -5.13 19.06
N GLY A 6 -1.04 -4.39 18.16
CA GLY A 6 -0.40 -3.83 16.97
C GLY A 6 0.74 -2.90 17.36
N ILE A 7 1.74 -2.77 16.50
CA ILE A 7 2.77 -1.75 16.67
C ILE A 7 2.14 -0.42 16.28
N LEU A 8 2.06 0.47 17.26
CA LEU A 8 1.63 1.85 17.07
C LEU A 8 2.87 2.68 16.69
N VAL A 9 2.74 3.48 15.63
CA VAL A 9 3.70 4.50 15.25
C VAL A 9 3.01 5.84 15.45
N SER A 10 3.64 6.77 16.16
CA SER A 10 3.02 8.05 16.53
C SER A 10 2.63 8.88 15.31
N ASP A 11 3.41 8.77 14.23
CA ASP A 11 3.15 9.39 12.94
C ASP A 11 2.16 8.54 12.11
N PRO A 12 0.92 9.03 11.88
CA PRO A 12 -0.10 8.32 11.10
C PRO A 12 0.28 8.15 9.63
N CYS A 13 1.13 9.03 9.07
CA CYS A 13 1.61 8.91 7.70
C CYS A 13 2.55 7.72 7.57
N LEU A 14 3.49 7.59 8.50
CA LEU A 14 4.40 6.44 8.57
C LEU A 14 3.67 5.12 8.85
N GLN A 15 2.76 5.11 9.82
CA GLN A 15 2.01 3.90 10.17
C GLN A 15 1.25 3.33 8.96
N ASN A 16 0.75 4.22 8.11
CA ASN A 16 -0.02 3.90 6.93
C ASN A 16 0.81 3.39 5.74
N GLN A 17 2.14 3.52 5.78
CA GLN A 17 3.04 3.02 4.73
C GLN A 17 3.43 1.56 4.94
N PHE A 18 3.19 1.00 6.12
CA PHE A 18 3.59 -0.35 6.48
C PHE A 18 2.40 -1.19 6.96
N THR A 19 2.40 -2.48 6.63
CA THR A 19 1.49 -3.44 7.25
C THR A 19 1.93 -3.76 8.68
N GLN A 20 1.02 -4.24 9.52
CA GLN A 20 1.35 -4.66 10.89
C GLN A 20 2.37 -5.81 10.95
N VAL A 21 2.44 -6.65 9.90
CA VAL A 21 3.43 -7.73 9.81
C VAL A 21 4.82 -7.16 9.51
N GLU A 22 4.91 -6.19 8.61
CA GLU A 22 6.17 -5.50 8.30
C GLU A 22 6.66 -4.68 9.48
N LEU A 23 5.79 -3.93 10.15
CA LEU A 23 6.16 -3.19 11.36
C LEU A 23 6.73 -4.13 12.42
N ARG A 24 6.19 -5.35 12.59
CA ARG A 24 6.71 -6.35 13.54
C ARG A 24 8.08 -6.85 13.12
N SER A 25 8.27 -7.16 11.85
CA SER A 25 9.56 -7.57 11.31
C SER A 25 10.61 -6.47 11.50
N LEU A 26 10.31 -5.25 11.08
CA LEU A 26 11.18 -4.07 11.19
C LEU A 26 11.50 -3.74 12.64
N LYS A 27 10.53 -3.83 13.56
CA LYS A 27 10.76 -3.63 14.99
C LYS A 27 11.65 -4.70 15.59
N ASN A 28 11.51 -5.96 15.18
CA ASN A 28 12.41 -7.02 15.61
C ASN A 28 13.85 -6.77 15.13
N HIS A 29 14.02 -6.36 13.87
CA HIS A 29 15.33 -5.98 13.34
C HIS A 29 15.92 -4.79 14.10
N PHE A 30 15.14 -3.73 14.33
CA PHE A 30 15.56 -2.56 15.10
C PHE A 30 16.00 -2.93 16.52
N MET A 31 15.21 -3.76 17.22
CA MET A 31 15.55 -4.22 18.57
C MET A 31 16.79 -5.13 18.60
N SER A 32 17.03 -5.91 17.53
CA SER A 32 18.28 -6.68 17.38
C SER A 32 19.47 -5.73 17.20
N MET A 33 19.35 -4.74 16.32
CA MET A 33 20.39 -3.75 16.05
C MET A 33 20.74 -2.94 17.29
N ARG A 34 19.74 -2.53 18.10
CA ARG A 34 19.93 -1.82 19.36
C ARG A 34 20.59 -2.69 20.43
N ARG A 35 20.24 -3.98 20.52
CA ARG A 35 20.89 -4.92 21.47
C ARG A 35 22.37 -5.12 21.18
N GLU A 36 22.76 -5.10 19.90
CA GLU A 36 24.16 -5.31 19.50
C GLU A 36 25.08 -4.10 19.76
N SER A 37 24.59 -2.86 19.64
CA SER A 37 25.40 -1.65 19.91
C SER A 37 25.11 -0.96 21.24
N GLY A 38 24.09 -1.41 21.99
CA GLY A 38 23.61 -0.75 23.21
C GLY A 38 22.83 0.54 22.90
N LYS A 39 23.48 1.51 22.28
CA LYS A 39 22.88 2.71 21.68
C LYS A 39 22.95 2.59 20.16
N LEU A 40 21.87 2.92 19.45
CA LEU A 40 21.87 2.93 17.98
C LEU A 40 22.00 4.38 17.55
N VAL A 41 23.14 4.73 16.95
CA VAL A 41 23.37 6.07 16.36
C VAL A 41 23.15 6.04 14.86
N ILE A 42 22.93 7.21 14.27
CA ILE A 42 22.66 7.34 12.82
C ILE A 42 23.82 6.79 11.99
N ALA A 43 25.07 6.96 12.44
CA ALA A 43 26.25 6.38 11.80
C ALA A 43 26.19 4.84 11.67
N ASP A 44 25.62 4.16 12.66
CA ASP A 44 25.50 2.69 12.68
C ASP A 44 24.41 2.17 11.73
N LEU A 45 23.45 3.03 11.36
CA LEU A 45 22.34 2.63 10.49
C LEU A 45 22.83 2.22 9.11
N ALA A 46 23.80 2.95 8.54
CA ALA A 46 24.33 2.64 7.22
C ALA A 46 24.87 1.21 7.15
N SER A 47 25.69 0.81 8.12
CA SER A 47 26.27 -0.55 8.16
C SER A 47 25.21 -1.60 8.50
N LYS A 48 24.37 -1.37 9.52
CA LYS A 48 23.41 -2.36 10.02
C LYS A 48 22.19 -2.58 9.12
N MET A 49 21.79 -1.57 8.33
CA MET A 49 20.71 -1.69 7.36
C MET A 49 21.06 -2.59 6.16
N SER A 50 22.32 -3.04 6.03
CA SER A 50 22.72 -4.10 5.08
C SER A 50 21.95 -5.40 5.30
N ARG A 51 21.54 -5.66 6.54
CA ARG A 51 20.82 -6.89 6.93
C ARG A 51 19.35 -6.87 6.51
N LEU A 52 18.84 -5.72 6.05
CA LEU A 52 17.47 -5.60 5.55
C LEU A 52 17.47 -5.92 4.06
N LYS A 53 16.82 -7.02 3.67
CA LYS A 53 16.83 -7.56 2.30
C LYS A 53 16.68 -6.49 1.20
N VAL A 54 15.73 -5.57 1.34
CA VAL A 54 15.43 -4.57 0.30
C VAL A 54 16.51 -3.48 0.17
N VAL A 55 17.19 -3.15 1.26
CA VAL A 55 18.21 -2.08 1.31
C VAL A 55 19.61 -2.64 1.09
N GLY A 56 19.89 -3.85 1.58
CA GLY A 56 21.18 -4.52 1.43
C GLY A 56 21.46 -5.10 0.04
N GLU A 57 20.42 -5.50 -0.71
CA GLU A 57 20.61 -6.07 -2.06
C GLU A 57 20.80 -5.00 -3.14
N ASN A 58 20.33 -3.76 -2.92
CA ASN A 58 20.27 -2.72 -3.93
C ASN A 58 21.26 -1.55 -3.75
N LEU A 59 21.93 -1.43 -2.59
CA LEU A 59 22.82 -0.31 -2.28
C LEU A 59 24.11 -0.79 -1.62
N SER A 60 25.26 -0.29 -2.09
CA SER A 60 26.54 -0.54 -1.43
C SER A 60 26.60 0.12 -0.05
N GLU A 61 27.48 -0.34 0.83
CA GLU A 61 27.64 0.24 2.18
C GLU A 61 28.06 1.72 2.12
N GLU A 62 28.91 2.07 1.16
CA GLU A 62 29.40 3.42 0.90
C GLU A 62 28.28 4.36 0.46
N GLU A 63 27.39 3.88 -0.43
CA GLU A 63 26.24 4.66 -0.91
C GLU A 63 25.22 4.92 0.19
N ARG A 64 24.99 3.92 1.06
CA ARG A 64 24.12 4.06 2.23
C ARG A 64 24.72 5.05 3.23
N ALA A 65 26.03 4.98 3.48
CA ALA A 65 26.72 5.90 4.38
C ALA A 65 26.68 7.34 3.85
N SER A 66 26.96 7.54 2.56
CA SER A 66 26.90 8.84 1.89
C SER A 66 25.49 9.44 1.98
N TYR A 67 24.46 8.67 1.65
CA TYR A 67 23.08 9.16 1.66
C TYR A 67 22.56 9.44 3.08
N VAL A 68 22.92 8.61 4.06
CA VAL A 68 22.56 8.85 5.46
C VAL A 68 23.26 10.11 6.01
N HIS A 69 24.54 10.31 5.66
CA HIS A 69 25.30 11.50 6.03
C HIS A 69 24.74 12.78 5.37
N ASP A 70 24.28 12.70 4.12
CA ASP A 70 23.62 13.83 3.44
C ASP A 70 22.27 14.19 4.06
N LEU A 71 21.54 13.21 4.58
CA LEU A 71 20.22 13.41 5.18
C LEU A 71 20.28 13.92 6.63
N TYR A 72 21.33 13.58 7.37
CA TYR A 72 21.47 13.91 8.78
C TYR A 72 22.88 14.44 9.05
N GLN A 73 22.98 15.76 9.23
CA GLN A 73 24.24 16.44 9.57
C GLN A 73 24.80 16.03 10.93
N ASN A 74 23.95 15.54 11.84
CA ASN A 74 24.33 15.06 13.17
C ASN A 74 24.28 13.53 13.20
N THR A 75 25.43 12.88 13.07
CA THR A 75 25.54 11.41 13.04
C THR A 75 25.50 10.74 14.42
N ASP A 76 25.56 11.54 15.49
CA ASP A 76 25.67 11.10 16.90
C ASP A 76 24.30 11.10 17.64
N GLU A 77 23.21 11.39 16.93
CA GLU A 77 21.86 11.36 17.49
C GLU A 77 21.37 9.92 17.70
N GLU A 78 20.71 9.66 18.84
CA GLU A 78 20.12 8.35 19.12
C GLU A 78 18.92 8.11 18.19
N VAL A 79 18.91 6.95 17.55
CA VAL A 79 17.89 6.58 16.57
C VAL A 79 16.71 5.95 17.29
N ASP A 80 15.60 6.66 17.33
CA ASP A 80 14.31 6.09 17.68
C ASP A 80 13.73 5.23 16.55
N PHE A 81 12.79 4.34 16.89
CA PHE A 81 12.17 3.45 15.91
C PHE A 81 11.48 4.22 14.77
N GLU A 82 10.91 5.38 15.05
CA GLU A 82 10.29 6.22 14.03
C GLU A 82 11.32 6.81 13.07
N LEU A 83 12.45 7.31 13.60
CA LEU A 83 13.56 7.81 12.80
C LEU A 83 14.14 6.69 11.93
N PHE A 84 14.27 5.50 12.50
CA PHE A 84 14.66 4.30 11.76
C PHE A 84 13.72 4.02 10.58
N LEU A 85 12.40 4.10 10.76
CA LEU A 85 11.43 3.93 9.67
C LEU A 85 11.57 5.03 8.61
N LYS A 86 11.77 6.29 9.00
CA LYS A 86 11.99 7.41 8.07
C LYS A 86 13.25 7.20 7.22
N VAL A 87 14.36 6.80 7.85
CA VAL A 87 15.63 6.52 7.16
C VAL A 87 15.47 5.33 6.22
N TYR A 88 14.79 4.27 6.67
CA TYR A 88 14.52 3.08 5.87
C TYR A 88 13.76 3.43 4.58
N LEU A 89 12.68 4.22 4.70
CA LEU A 89 11.89 4.66 3.54
C LEU A 89 12.71 5.50 2.57
N LYS A 90 13.46 6.48 3.07
CA LYS A 90 14.30 7.34 2.23
C LYS A 90 15.36 6.52 1.47
N LEU A 91 16.04 5.62 2.15
CA LEU A 91 17.01 4.71 1.52
C LEU A 91 16.36 3.81 0.48
N GLN A 92 15.15 3.32 0.74
CA GLN A 92 14.37 2.56 -0.23
C GLN A 92 14.03 3.39 -1.48
N THR A 93 13.57 4.63 -1.31
CA THR A 93 13.27 5.53 -2.45
C THR A 93 14.52 5.84 -3.27
N PHE A 94 15.67 6.00 -2.60
CA PHE A 94 16.95 6.21 -3.26
C PHE A 94 17.40 4.97 -4.05
N ALA A 95 17.30 3.77 -3.46
CA ALA A 95 17.59 2.50 -4.16
C ALA A 95 16.75 2.35 -5.44
N ASN A 96 15.46 2.68 -5.36
CA ASN A 96 14.54 2.57 -6.49
C ASN A 96 14.80 3.62 -7.58
N SER A 97 15.25 4.83 -7.21
CA SER A 97 15.57 5.89 -8.19
C SER A 97 16.73 5.49 -9.12
N ARG A 98 17.65 4.63 -8.65
CA ARG A 98 18.77 4.14 -9.44
C ARG A 98 18.45 2.97 -10.36
N THR A 99 17.38 2.24 -10.10
CA THR A 99 16.96 1.06 -10.90
C THR A 99 16.07 1.42 -12.11
N GLY A 100 15.79 2.71 -12.34
CA GLY A 100 15.00 3.17 -13.48
C GLY A 100 15.80 3.40 -14.77
N CYS A 101 16.18 2.34 -15.51
CA CYS A 101 16.12 2.31 -16.98
C CYS A 101 16.50 0.94 -17.60
N SER A 102 15.50 0.18 -18.03
CA SER A 102 15.56 -0.61 -19.29
C SER A 102 14.15 -0.96 -19.77
N PRO A 103 13.70 -0.44 -20.93
CA PRO A 103 12.41 -0.77 -21.51
C PRO A 103 12.52 -2.08 -22.29
N LYS A 104 12.65 -3.21 -21.60
CA LYS A 104 12.49 -4.53 -22.22
C LYS A 104 11.77 -5.46 -21.25
N ASN A 105 10.57 -5.87 -21.69
CA ASN A 105 9.74 -6.96 -21.19
C ASN A 105 8.43 -6.49 -20.52
N SER A 106 7.44 -6.27 -21.38
CA SER A 106 6.00 -6.13 -21.10
C SER A 106 5.36 -7.36 -20.42
N SER A 107 6.14 -8.21 -19.75
CA SER A 107 5.69 -9.44 -19.06
C SER A 107 6.16 -9.52 -17.60
N ALA A 108 6.96 -8.56 -17.12
CA ALA A 108 7.40 -8.51 -15.73
C ALA A 108 6.34 -7.94 -14.76
N PHE A 109 5.36 -7.19 -15.29
CA PHE A 109 4.30 -6.56 -14.48
C PHE A 109 3.41 -7.58 -13.76
N LEU A 110 3.32 -8.82 -14.27
CA LEU A 110 2.45 -9.86 -13.71
C LEU A 110 3.20 -10.97 -12.94
N LYS A 111 4.54 -10.96 -12.92
CA LYS A 111 5.33 -11.96 -12.16
C LYS A 111 5.80 -11.47 -10.79
N ALA A 112 5.66 -10.18 -10.49
CA ALA A 112 6.02 -9.58 -9.21
C ALA A 112 4.89 -9.64 -8.15
N ALA A 113 3.93 -10.55 -8.28
CA ALA A 113 2.75 -10.61 -7.40
C ALA A 113 3.03 -11.20 -6.00
N THR A 114 4.27 -11.32 -5.53
CA THR A 114 4.54 -12.01 -4.23
C THR A 114 5.68 -11.43 -3.38
N THR A 115 6.46 -10.45 -3.82
CA THR A 115 7.58 -9.97 -3.00
C THR A 115 7.77 -8.47 -3.14
N THR A 116 7.26 -7.71 -2.16
CA THR A 116 7.79 -6.39 -1.73
C THR A 116 8.32 -5.49 -2.85
N LEU A 117 7.51 -5.22 -3.86
CA LEU A 117 7.78 -4.17 -4.84
C LEU A 117 7.07 -2.93 -4.29
N LEU A 118 7.84 -2.04 -3.66
CA LEU A 118 7.30 -0.86 -3.01
C LEU A 118 6.32 -0.11 -3.90
N HIS A 119 5.13 0.06 -3.34
CA HIS A 119 4.05 0.82 -3.90
C HIS A 119 4.33 2.30 -3.75
N THR A 120 5.22 2.85 -4.60
CA THR A 120 5.09 4.26 -4.96
C THR A 120 3.78 4.37 -5.74
N ILE A 121 2.67 4.45 -5.01
CA ILE A 121 1.39 4.82 -5.57
C ILE A 121 1.62 6.17 -6.19
N SER A 122 1.59 6.24 -7.51
CA SER A 122 1.73 7.51 -8.20
C SER A 122 0.56 8.40 -7.77
N GLU A 123 0.84 9.48 -7.05
CA GLU A 123 -0.19 10.43 -6.61
C GLU A 123 -0.96 11.00 -7.81
N SER A 124 -0.30 11.12 -8.97
CA SER A 124 -0.95 11.53 -10.22
C SER A 124 -1.94 10.49 -10.74
N GLU A 125 -1.61 9.20 -10.67
CA GLU A 125 -2.54 8.12 -11.06
C GLU A 125 -3.72 8.05 -10.10
N LYS A 126 -3.45 8.09 -8.78
CA LYS A 126 -4.49 8.11 -7.76
C LYS A 126 -5.44 9.29 -7.98
N SER A 127 -4.92 10.49 -8.21
CA SER A 127 -5.72 11.68 -8.49
C SER A 127 -6.58 11.50 -9.74
N SER A 128 -6.04 10.87 -10.77
CA SER A 128 -6.77 10.58 -12.01
C SER A 128 -7.91 9.60 -11.77
N TYR A 129 -7.66 8.52 -11.02
CA TYR A 129 -8.69 7.53 -10.68
C TYR A 129 -9.79 8.12 -9.79
N VAL A 130 -9.42 8.93 -8.79
CA VAL A 130 -10.39 9.62 -7.91
C VAL A 130 -11.25 10.59 -8.72
N THR A 131 -10.64 11.33 -9.64
CA THR A 131 -11.38 12.23 -10.55
C THR A 131 -12.37 11.45 -11.42
N HIS A 132 -11.95 10.31 -11.97
CA HIS A 132 -12.80 9.41 -12.74
C HIS A 132 -13.98 8.89 -11.90
N ILE A 133 -13.71 8.38 -10.70
CA ILE A 133 -14.73 7.90 -9.76
C ILE A 133 -15.73 9.01 -9.43
N ASN A 134 -15.26 10.19 -9.05
CA ASN A 134 -16.10 11.33 -8.71
C ASN A 134 -16.97 11.76 -9.90
N HIS A 135 -16.46 11.68 -11.14
CA HIS A 135 -17.23 12.03 -12.33
C HIS A 135 -18.38 11.04 -12.58
N TYR A 136 -18.07 9.75 -12.70
CA TYR A 136 -19.03 8.73 -13.14
C TYR A 136 -19.98 8.23 -12.04
N LEU A 137 -19.58 8.29 -10.76
CA LEU A 137 -20.39 7.81 -9.64
C LEU A 137 -21.06 8.94 -8.85
N SER A 138 -20.92 10.21 -9.27
CA SER A 138 -21.54 11.37 -8.60
C SER A 138 -23.06 11.27 -8.44
N GLN A 139 -23.73 10.59 -9.37
CA GLN A 139 -25.19 10.48 -9.40
C GLN A 139 -25.71 9.21 -8.69
N ASP A 140 -24.84 8.41 -8.10
CA ASP A 140 -25.23 7.17 -7.44
C ASP A 140 -25.94 7.42 -6.10
N GLU A 141 -27.11 6.82 -5.88
CA GLU A 141 -27.92 7.06 -4.68
C GLU A 141 -27.21 6.67 -3.37
N PHE A 142 -26.37 5.65 -3.40
CA PHE A 142 -25.65 5.16 -2.22
C PHE A 142 -24.32 5.92 -2.03
N LEU A 143 -23.52 6.05 -3.10
CA LEU A 143 -22.18 6.63 -3.03
C LEU A 143 -22.18 8.16 -2.95
N ASN A 144 -23.26 8.86 -3.30
CA ASN A 144 -23.35 10.33 -3.17
C ASN A 144 -23.07 10.83 -1.72
N LYS A 145 -23.26 9.99 -0.70
CA LYS A 145 -22.92 10.33 0.70
C LYS A 145 -21.41 10.33 0.99
N TYR A 146 -20.64 9.66 0.15
CA TYR A 146 -19.20 9.44 0.29
C TYR A 146 -18.38 10.16 -0.80
N LEU A 147 -19.05 10.72 -1.81
CA LEU A 147 -18.45 11.51 -2.87
C LEU A 147 -18.75 13.00 -2.64
N PRO A 148 -17.85 13.91 -3.06
CA PRO A 148 -16.59 13.66 -3.76
C PRO A 148 -15.47 13.20 -2.82
N ILE A 149 -14.65 12.27 -3.30
CA ILE A 149 -13.44 11.82 -2.59
C ILE A 149 -12.32 12.81 -2.85
N ASP A 150 -11.57 13.16 -1.81
CA ASP A 150 -10.36 13.98 -1.95
C ASP A 150 -9.18 13.12 -2.47
N PRO A 151 -8.56 13.46 -3.61
CA PRO A 151 -7.43 12.71 -4.16
C PRO A 151 -6.18 12.73 -3.26
N SER A 152 -6.04 13.71 -2.37
CA SER A 152 -4.91 13.82 -1.43
C SER A 152 -5.06 12.88 -0.23
N THR A 153 -6.29 12.47 0.12
CA THR A 153 -6.57 11.68 1.33
C THR A 153 -6.61 10.18 1.07
N ASN A 154 -6.62 9.37 2.14
CA ASN A 154 -6.74 7.92 2.03
C ASN A 154 -8.21 7.43 1.98
N GLU A 155 -9.18 8.34 1.81
CA GLU A 155 -10.61 8.03 1.84
C GLU A 155 -11.02 7.01 0.79
N LEU A 156 -10.41 7.05 -0.41
CA LEU A 156 -10.63 6.06 -1.46
C LEU A 156 -10.50 4.62 -0.93
N PHE A 157 -9.48 4.36 -0.11
CA PHE A 157 -9.19 3.03 0.41
C PHE A 157 -10.16 2.62 1.50
N GLU A 158 -10.62 3.57 2.32
CA GLU A 158 -11.61 3.30 3.37
C GLU A 158 -12.99 2.99 2.76
N ILE A 159 -13.42 3.75 1.75
CA ILE A 159 -14.68 3.51 1.03
C ILE A 159 -14.63 2.19 0.26
N ALA A 160 -13.47 1.83 -0.30
CA ALA A 160 -13.29 0.57 -1.00
C ALA A 160 -13.45 -0.66 -0.09
N LYS A 161 -13.25 -0.55 1.24
CA LYS A 161 -13.33 -1.70 2.17
C LYS A 161 -14.70 -2.35 2.21
N ASP A 162 -15.77 -1.64 1.89
CA ASP A 162 -17.13 -2.19 1.89
C ASP A 162 -17.49 -2.93 0.60
N GLY A 163 -16.67 -2.81 -0.45
CA GLY A 163 -16.83 -3.49 -1.74
C GLY A 163 -17.87 -2.88 -2.67
N VAL A 164 -18.77 -2.03 -2.16
CA VAL A 164 -19.82 -1.36 -2.95
C VAL A 164 -19.22 -0.49 -4.06
N LEU A 165 -18.20 0.31 -3.72
CA LEU A 165 -17.51 1.18 -4.69
C LEU A 165 -16.93 0.39 -5.86
N LEU A 166 -16.25 -0.73 -5.58
CA LEU A 166 -15.60 -1.55 -6.61
C LEU A 166 -16.63 -2.24 -7.50
N CYS A 167 -17.71 -2.78 -6.93
CA CYS A 167 -18.81 -3.36 -7.70
C CYS A 167 -19.46 -2.34 -8.64
N LYS A 168 -19.74 -1.13 -8.16
CA LYS A 168 -20.32 -0.08 -8.99
C LYS A 168 -19.36 0.40 -10.08
N LEU A 169 -18.06 0.47 -9.78
CA LEU A 169 -17.04 0.81 -10.77
C LEU A 169 -16.97 -0.23 -11.91
N ILE A 170 -17.16 -1.51 -11.62
CA ILE A 170 -17.27 -2.56 -12.66
C ILE A 170 -18.45 -2.28 -13.59
N ASN A 171 -19.60 -1.87 -13.07
CA ASN A 171 -20.76 -1.51 -13.90
C ASN A 171 -20.54 -0.22 -14.70
N VAL A 172 -19.69 0.71 -14.23
CA VAL A 172 -19.27 1.88 -15.01
C VAL A 172 -18.43 1.44 -16.22
N ALA A 173 -17.50 0.50 -16.03
CA ALA A 173 -16.65 0.00 -17.11
C ALA A 173 -17.45 -0.87 -18.11
N VAL A 174 -18.25 -1.80 -17.61
CA VAL A 174 -19.09 -2.69 -18.42
C VAL A 174 -20.49 -2.75 -17.82
N PRO A 175 -21.44 -1.94 -18.33
CA PRO A 175 -22.81 -1.89 -17.82
C PRO A 175 -23.50 -3.25 -17.82
N GLY A 176 -24.20 -3.57 -16.72
CA GLY A 176 -24.96 -4.82 -16.58
C GLY A 176 -24.13 -6.04 -16.16
N THR A 177 -22.84 -5.87 -15.83
CA THR A 177 -22.00 -6.97 -15.32
C THR A 177 -22.44 -7.46 -13.94
N ILE A 178 -22.85 -6.54 -13.07
CA ILE A 178 -23.32 -6.83 -11.72
C ILE A 178 -24.76 -6.34 -11.60
N ASP A 179 -25.67 -7.23 -11.19
CA ASP A 179 -26.99 -6.82 -10.74
C ASP A 179 -26.84 -6.07 -9.41
N GLU A 180 -27.19 -4.77 -9.38
CA GLU A 180 -27.02 -3.95 -8.19
C GLU A 180 -27.79 -4.45 -6.97
N ARG A 181 -28.86 -5.24 -7.19
CA ARG A 181 -29.64 -5.86 -6.12
C ARG A 181 -28.88 -6.94 -5.36
N ALA A 182 -27.81 -7.49 -5.95
CA ALA A 182 -26.92 -8.44 -5.32
C ALA A 182 -25.84 -7.77 -4.45
N ILE A 183 -25.70 -6.44 -4.54
CA ILE A 183 -24.74 -5.68 -3.73
C ILE A 183 -25.37 -5.36 -2.39
N ASN A 184 -24.69 -5.73 -1.29
CA ASN A 184 -25.10 -5.34 0.05
C ASN A 184 -24.79 -3.84 0.26
N THR A 185 -25.81 -2.98 0.22
CA THR A 185 -25.72 -1.51 0.33
C THR A 185 -26.25 -0.97 1.67
N LYS A 186 -26.09 -1.74 2.74
CA LYS A 186 -26.46 -1.30 4.10
C LYS A 186 -25.48 -0.23 4.61
N ARG A 187 -25.94 0.67 5.46
CA ARG A 187 -25.10 1.71 6.09
C ARG A 187 -23.98 1.12 6.95
N LEU A 188 -24.25 -0.01 7.61
CA LEU A 188 -23.28 -0.76 8.40
C LEU A 188 -23.35 -2.21 7.92
N LEU A 189 -22.26 -2.66 7.30
CA LEU A 189 -22.12 -4.02 6.80
C LEU A 189 -21.46 -4.90 7.84
N ASN A 190 -22.02 -6.09 8.02
CA ASN A 190 -21.38 -7.13 8.80
C ASN A 190 -20.18 -7.70 8.03
N PRO A 191 -19.19 -8.32 8.72
CA PRO A 191 -18.00 -8.88 8.07
C PRO A 191 -18.33 -9.86 6.93
N TRP A 192 -19.41 -10.63 7.08
CA TRP A 192 -19.86 -11.56 6.05
C TRP A 192 -20.41 -10.86 4.81
N GLU A 193 -21.27 -9.85 4.98
CA GLU A 193 -21.85 -9.08 3.87
C GLU A 193 -20.77 -8.31 3.08
N ARG A 194 -19.77 -7.77 3.80
CA ARG A 194 -18.58 -7.16 3.19
C ARG A 194 -17.80 -8.18 2.37
N ASN A 195 -17.60 -9.38 2.89
CA ASN A 195 -16.92 -10.45 2.17
C ASN A 195 -17.70 -10.90 0.93
N GLU A 196 -19.03 -10.94 0.99
CA GLU A 196 -19.88 -11.22 -0.17
C GLU A 196 -19.72 -10.17 -1.27
N ASN A 197 -19.74 -8.88 -0.91
CA ASN A 197 -19.51 -7.80 -1.88
C ASN A 197 -18.15 -7.95 -2.58
N HIS A 198 -17.08 -8.25 -1.84
CA HIS A 198 -15.76 -8.47 -2.43
C HIS A 198 -15.67 -9.73 -3.28
N THR A 199 -16.38 -10.79 -2.88
CA THR A 199 -16.46 -12.03 -3.67
C THR A 199 -17.15 -11.77 -5.00
N LEU A 200 -18.26 -11.03 -4.98
CA LEU A 200 -18.98 -10.59 -6.16
C LEU A 200 -18.07 -9.73 -7.06
N CYS A 201 -17.43 -8.72 -6.48
CA CYS A 201 -16.47 -7.86 -7.18
C CYS A 201 -15.36 -8.65 -7.89
N LEU A 202 -14.69 -9.57 -7.19
CA LEU A 202 -13.58 -10.33 -7.76
C LEU A 202 -14.02 -11.24 -8.90
N ASN A 203 -15.18 -11.89 -8.77
CA ASN A 203 -15.70 -12.78 -9.81
C ASN A 203 -16.15 -11.98 -11.04
N SER A 204 -16.80 -10.85 -10.83
CA SER A 204 -17.21 -9.95 -11.91
C SER A 204 -16.03 -9.28 -12.61
N ALA A 205 -14.98 -8.89 -11.86
CA ALA A 205 -13.74 -8.38 -12.43
C ALA A 205 -13.07 -9.40 -13.35
N LYS A 206 -13.05 -10.69 -12.96
CA LYS A 206 -12.55 -11.77 -13.84
C LYS A 206 -13.39 -11.89 -15.12
N ALA A 207 -14.71 -11.76 -15.01
CA ALA A 207 -15.63 -11.88 -16.15
C ALA A 207 -15.41 -10.79 -17.21
N ILE A 208 -15.01 -9.58 -16.80
CA ILE A 208 -14.69 -8.48 -17.71
C ILE A 208 -13.22 -8.46 -18.18
N GLY A 209 -12.42 -9.46 -17.81
CA GLY A 209 -11.04 -9.61 -18.26
C GLY A 209 -9.96 -9.04 -17.35
N CYS A 210 -10.28 -8.60 -16.12
CA CYS A 210 -9.27 -8.19 -15.16
C CYS A 210 -8.46 -9.40 -14.64
N THR A 211 -7.14 -9.22 -14.53
CA THR A 211 -6.24 -10.18 -13.92
C THR A 211 -6.17 -9.95 -12.41
N VAL A 212 -6.92 -10.74 -11.65
CA VAL A 212 -6.95 -10.73 -10.17
C VAL A 212 -6.36 -12.00 -9.55
N VAL A 213 -5.37 -12.59 -10.24
CA VAL A 213 -4.66 -13.78 -9.73
C VAL A 213 -3.87 -13.36 -8.49
N ASN A 214 -4.01 -14.12 -7.39
CA ASN A 214 -3.43 -13.86 -6.08
C ASN A 214 -4.01 -12.67 -5.29
N ILE A 215 -5.23 -12.21 -5.64
CA ILE A 215 -5.97 -11.24 -4.81
C ILE A 215 -7.14 -11.97 -4.14
N GLY A 216 -7.20 -11.91 -2.81
CA GLY A 216 -8.29 -12.42 -1.99
C GLY A 216 -9.22 -11.31 -1.51
N THR A 217 -10.41 -11.70 -1.02
CA THR A 217 -11.37 -10.75 -0.44
C THR A 217 -10.80 -10.02 0.78
N GLN A 218 -9.97 -10.72 1.57
CA GLN A 218 -9.33 -10.17 2.76
C GLN A 218 -8.40 -8.99 2.44
N ASP A 219 -7.75 -8.99 1.27
CA ASP A 219 -6.89 -7.89 0.85
C ASP A 219 -7.67 -6.57 0.71
N PHE A 220 -8.91 -6.63 0.23
CA PHE A 220 -9.78 -5.47 0.11
C PHE A 220 -10.43 -5.10 1.43
N ILE A 221 -10.78 -6.07 2.27
CA ILE A 221 -11.27 -5.82 3.64
C ILE A 221 -10.21 -5.07 4.46
N GLU A 222 -8.93 -5.44 4.30
CA GLU A 222 -7.79 -4.77 4.92
C GLU A 222 -7.47 -3.41 4.27
N GLY A 223 -7.98 -3.15 3.07
CA GLY A 223 -7.71 -1.92 2.32
C GLY A 223 -6.28 -1.84 1.80
N ARG A 224 -5.71 -2.97 1.32
CA ARG A 224 -4.35 -3.01 0.76
C ARG A 224 -4.27 -2.12 -0.49
N ARG A 225 -3.74 -0.92 -0.28
CA ARG A 225 -3.80 0.21 -1.23
C ARG A 225 -3.38 -0.14 -2.65
N HIS A 226 -2.31 -0.90 -2.78
CA HIS A 226 -1.77 -1.30 -4.06
C HIS A 226 -2.63 -2.29 -4.83
N LEU A 227 -3.29 -3.22 -4.14
CA LEU A 227 -4.21 -4.17 -4.77
C LEU A 227 -5.50 -3.46 -5.17
N VAL A 228 -5.99 -2.55 -4.32
CA VAL A 228 -7.16 -1.73 -4.63
C VAL A 228 -6.89 -0.87 -5.88
N LEU A 229 -5.77 -0.15 -5.92
CA LEU A 229 -5.41 0.67 -7.09
C LEU A 229 -5.09 -0.19 -8.32
N GLY A 230 -4.45 -1.34 -8.13
CA GLY A 230 -4.17 -2.28 -9.21
C GLY A 230 -5.45 -2.81 -9.87
N LEU A 231 -6.49 -3.05 -9.09
CA LEU A 231 -7.81 -3.42 -9.62
C LEU A 231 -8.49 -2.22 -10.30
N ILE A 232 -8.53 -1.05 -9.65
CA ILE A 232 -9.14 0.17 -10.22
C ILE A 232 -8.48 0.54 -11.56
N SER A 233 -7.15 0.45 -11.64
CA SER A 233 -6.40 0.70 -12.87
C SER A 233 -6.81 -0.24 -14.01
N GLN A 234 -7.09 -1.51 -13.72
CA GLN A 234 -7.54 -2.47 -14.73
C GLN A 234 -9.00 -2.27 -15.14
N ILE A 235 -9.85 -1.74 -14.26
CA ILE A 235 -11.26 -1.45 -14.57
C ILE A 235 -11.39 -0.17 -15.41
N ILE A 236 -10.53 0.83 -15.17
CA ILE A 236 -10.56 2.13 -15.86
C ILE A 236 -9.84 2.09 -17.22
N LYS A 237 -8.92 1.14 -17.42
CA LYS A 237 -8.21 0.94 -18.70
C LYS A 237 -9.11 0.33 -19.75
#